data_AF-A0A1H3D7U6-F1
#
_entry.id   AF-A0A1H3D7U6-F1
#
_cell.length_a   1.000
_cell.length_b   1.000
_cell.length_c   1.000
_cell.angle_alpha   90.00
_cell.angle_beta   90.00
_cell.angle_gamma   90.00
#
_symmetry.space_group_name_H-M   'P 1'
#
loop_
_entity.id
_entity.type
_entity.pdbx_description
1 polymer ?
#
loop_
_entity_poly.entity_id
_entity_poly.type
_entity_poly.pdbx_seq_one_letter_code
_entity_poly.pdbx_strand_id
1 'polypeptide(L)'
;MGGRRCWCPPHGGAGTKIALQRHETTPQEHPRLHLDLHVVDAAEQEFRTARLIALGAERVDWDSYPDDPDLVVLADPDGNRFCIVDLSHG
;
A
#
# COMPACT_ATOMS: atom_id res chain seq x y z
N MET A 1 11.90 19.78 16.23
CA MET A 1 11.43 20.44 14.99
C MET A 1 10.89 19.33 14.10
N GLY A 2 9.59 19.09 13.93
CA GLY A 2 8.54 19.98 13.46
C GLY A 2 7.87 19.34 12.24
N GLY A 3 7.35 18.11 12.38
CA GLY A 3 6.70 17.38 11.29
C GLY A 3 5.20 17.66 11.27
N ARG A 4 4.69 18.30 10.21
CA ARG A 4 3.27 18.59 10.02
C ARG A 4 2.47 17.28 10.06
N ARG A 5 1.67 17.09 11.11
CA ARG A 5 0.65 16.04 11.18
C ARG A 5 -0.52 16.49 10.30
N CYS A 6 -0.58 16.01 9.07
CA CYS A 6 -1.77 16.19 8.24
C CYS A 6 -2.74 15.06 8.58
N TRP A 7 -3.83 15.41 9.26
CA TRP A 7 -4.95 14.50 9.45
C TRP A 7 -5.98 14.79 8.38
N CYS A 8 -6.02 13.97 7.33
CA CYS A 8 -7.12 14.01 6.38
C CYS A 8 -8.14 12.96 6.84
N PRO A 9 -9.32 13.34 7.37
CA PRO A 9 -10.40 12.38 7.51
C PRO A 9 -10.77 11.89 6.10
N PRO A 10 -11.12 10.60 5.93
CA PRO A 10 -11.71 10.15 4.66
C PRO A 10 -12.90 11.06 4.31
N HIS A 11 -12.95 11.57 3.09
CA HIS A 11 -13.96 12.55 2.68
C HIS A 11 -15.37 12.02 2.99
N GLY A 12 -16.03 12.61 4.00
CA GLY A 12 -17.39 12.26 4.41
C GLY A 12 -17.59 10.84 4.99
N GLY A 13 -16.54 10.10 5.31
CA GLY A 13 -16.64 8.67 5.68
C GLY A 13 -16.43 8.35 7.16
N ALA A 14 -17.15 7.34 7.68
CA ALA A 14 -16.94 6.74 9.00
C ALA A 14 -15.82 5.67 8.97
N GLY A 15 -14.64 6.02 8.43
CA GLY A 15 -13.52 5.09 8.25
C GLY A 15 -12.47 5.11 9.37
N THR A 16 -11.64 4.06 9.42
CA THR A 16 -10.48 3.97 10.32
C THR A 16 -9.49 5.09 10.03
N LYS A 17 -9.02 5.76 11.09
CA LYS A 17 -8.04 6.84 10.99
C LYS A 17 -6.63 6.25 10.97
N ILE A 18 -5.89 6.53 9.91
CA ILE A 18 -4.46 6.18 9.77
C ILE A 18 -3.65 7.48 9.79
N ALA A 19 -2.53 7.47 10.51
CA ALA A 19 -1.59 8.59 10.52
C ALA A 19 -0.25 8.11 9.96
N LEU A 20 0.26 8.83 8.97
CA LEU A 20 1.58 8.59 8.38
C LEU A 20 2.54 9.68 8.89
N GLN A 21 3.70 9.26 9.37
CA GLN A 21 4.75 10.16 9.83
C GLN A 21 6.04 9.85 9.10
N ARG A 22 6.75 10.90 8.68
CA ARG A 22 8.07 10.75 8.08
C ARG A 22 9.06 10.25 9.13
N HIS A 23 9.86 9.27 8.75
CA HIS A 23 10.97 8.76 9.55
C HIS A 23 12.28 8.90 8.77
N GLU A 24 13.41 8.95 9.48
CA GLU A 24 14.75 9.15 8.86
C GLU A 24 15.46 7.83 8.54
N THR A 25 15.01 6.71 9.10
CA THR A 25 15.58 5.39 8.80
C THR A 25 14.93 4.79 7.57
N THR A 26 15.73 4.08 6.78
CA THR A 26 15.24 3.28 5.65
C THR A 26 14.27 2.19 6.13
N PRO A 27 13.21 1.89 5.37
CA PRO A 27 12.35 0.74 5.61
C PRO A 27 13.12 -0.59 5.60
N GLN A 28 12.62 -1.58 6.33
CA GLN A 28 13.16 -2.94 6.26
C GLN A 28 12.79 -3.56 4.92
N GLU A 29 13.68 -4.40 4.38
CA GLU A 29 13.43 -5.13 3.14
C GLU A 29 12.25 -6.10 3.30
N HIS A 30 12.21 -6.86 4.39
CA HIS A 30 11.07 -7.72 4.75
C HIS A 30 10.42 -7.22 6.05
N PRO A 31 9.52 -6.22 5.98
CA PRO A 31 8.89 -5.65 7.16
C PRO A 31 7.94 -6.65 7.81
N ARG A 32 7.93 -6.67 9.15
CA ARG A 32 6.99 -7.50 9.93
C ARG A 32 5.54 -6.99 9.89
N LEU A 33 5.35 -5.73 9.48
CA LEU A 33 4.06 -5.09 9.36
C LEU A 33 3.71 -4.99 7.87
N HIS A 34 2.54 -5.51 7.51
CA HIS A 34 1.94 -5.33 6.20
C HIS A 34 0.80 -4.32 6.27
N LEU A 35 0.78 -3.41 5.30
CA LEU A 35 -0.35 -2.53 5.05
C LEU A 35 -1.04 -3.01 3.78
N ASP A 36 -2.27 -3.48 3.92
CA ASP A 36 -3.03 -4.02 2.80
C ASP A 36 -4.19 -3.08 2.47
N LEU A 37 -4.30 -2.75 1.19
CA LEU A 37 -5.40 -1.95 0.64
C LEU A 37 -6.30 -2.89 -0.16
N HIS A 38 -7.47 -3.17 0.39
CA HIS A 38 -8.41 -4.10 -0.23
C HIS A 38 -9.22 -3.43 -1.34
N VAL A 39 -9.41 -4.15 -2.43
CA VAL A 39 -10.24 -3.76 -3.58
C VAL A 39 -11.26 -4.84 -3.86
N VAL A 40 -12.32 -4.49 -4.59
CA VAL A 40 -13.47 -5.40 -4.75
C VAL A 40 -13.21 -6.54 -5.73
N ASP A 41 -12.36 -6.34 -6.73
CA ASP A 41 -12.03 -7.31 -7.78
C ASP A 41 -10.66 -7.04 -8.44
N ALA A 42 -10.22 -7.98 -9.29
CA ALA A 42 -8.99 -7.89 -10.07
C ALA A 42 -8.93 -6.66 -10.97
N ALA A 43 -10.06 -6.23 -11.55
CA ALA A 43 -10.08 -5.05 -12.43
C ALA A 43 -9.80 -3.77 -11.64
N GLU A 44 -10.35 -3.65 -10.42
CA GLU A 44 -10.00 -2.57 -9.51
C GLU A 44 -8.55 -2.70 -9.02
N GLN A 45 -8.05 -3.91 -8.77
CA GLN A 45 -6.64 -4.14 -8.39
C GLN A 45 -5.69 -3.60 -9.45
N GLU A 46 -5.91 -3.93 -10.72
CA GLU A 46 -5.13 -3.43 -11.86
C GLU A 46 -5.21 -1.90 -11.98
N PHE A 47 -6.43 -1.35 -11.90
CA PHE A 47 -6.65 0.09 -11.99
C PHE A 47 -5.94 0.86 -10.87
N ARG A 48 -6.05 0.40 -9.61
CA ARG A 48 -5.41 1.02 -8.45
C ARG A 48 -3.90 0.90 -8.53
N THR A 49 -3.40 -0.27 -8.93
CA THR A 49 -1.97 -0.51 -9.14
C THR A 49 -1.40 0.46 -10.18
N ALA A 50 -2.03 0.58 -11.36
CA ALA A 50 -1.60 1.50 -12.41
C ALA A 50 -1.62 2.96 -11.94
N ARG A 51 -2.66 3.37 -11.21
CA ARG A 51 -2.76 4.72 -10.64
C ARG A 51 -1.63 5.00 -9.66
N LEU A 52 -1.34 4.07 -8.75
CA LEU A 52 -0.29 4.26 -7.74
C LEU A 52 1.10 4.32 -8.36
N ILE A 53 1.36 3.51 -9.40
CA ILE A 53 2.60 3.59 -10.17
C ILE A 53 2.73 4.97 -10.84
N ALA A 54 1.65 5.48 -11.44
CA ALA A 54 1.66 6.82 -12.01
C ALA A 54 1.90 7.94 -10.98
N LEU A 55 1.66 7.67 -9.69
CA LEU A 55 1.96 8.58 -8.57
C LEU A 55 3.37 8.38 -7.99
N GLY A 56 4.16 7.45 -8.53
CA GLY A 56 5.55 7.21 -8.14
C GLY A 56 5.78 5.95 -7.31
N ALA A 57 4.78 5.09 -7.12
CA ALA A 57 5.02 3.77 -6.55
C ALA A 57 5.73 2.85 -7.56
N GLU A 58 6.44 1.85 -7.06
CA GLU A 58 7.15 0.86 -7.88
C GLU A 58 6.63 -0.55 -7.56
N ARG A 59 6.58 -1.42 -8.57
CA ARG A 59 6.31 -2.85 -8.33
C ARG A 59 7.51 -3.49 -7.69
N VAL A 60 7.27 -4.28 -6.65
CA VAL A 60 8.30 -5.06 -5.97
C VAL A 60 8.19 -6.50 -6.43
N ASP A 61 9.30 -7.03 -6.94
CA ASP A 61 9.45 -8.47 -7.12
C ASP A 61 9.61 -9.10 -5.74
N TRP A 62 8.55 -9.74 -5.27
CA TRP A 62 8.49 -10.29 -3.92
C TRP A 62 8.68 -11.80 -4.02
N ASP A 63 9.81 -12.25 -3.51
CA ASP A 63 10.29 -13.63 -3.62
C ASP A 63 9.46 -14.66 -2.84
N SER A 64 8.56 -14.20 -1.95
CA SER A 64 7.81 -15.04 -1.02
C SER A 64 6.30 -15.11 -1.35
N TYR A 65 5.92 -14.95 -2.62
CA TYR A 65 4.52 -15.14 -3.03
C TYR A 65 4.08 -16.62 -2.92
N PRO A 66 2.82 -16.89 -2.54
CA PRO A 66 2.18 -18.18 -2.84
C PRO A 66 2.04 -18.36 -4.36
N ASP A 67 1.76 -19.59 -4.82
CA ASP A 67 1.69 -19.93 -6.25
C ASP A 67 0.62 -19.12 -7.04
N ASP A 68 -0.43 -18.66 -6.36
CA ASP A 68 -1.51 -17.84 -6.93
C ASP A 68 -1.89 -16.70 -5.95
N PRO A 69 -1.12 -15.60 -5.90
CA PRO A 69 -1.34 -14.53 -4.93
C PRO A 69 -2.55 -13.67 -5.30
N ASP A 70 -3.40 -13.40 -4.31
CA ASP A 70 -4.50 -12.41 -4.37
C ASP A 70 -4.00 -10.95 -4.34
N LEU A 71 -2.69 -10.74 -4.29
CA LEU A 71 -2.11 -9.45 -3.95
C LEU A 71 -0.97 -9.04 -4.89
N VAL A 72 -0.87 -7.73 -5.09
CA VAL A 72 0.27 -7.09 -5.76
C VAL A 72 1.04 -6.25 -4.74
N VAL A 73 2.34 -6.53 -4.55
CA VAL A 73 3.21 -5.73 -3.68
C VAL A 73 3.78 -4.53 -4.43
N LEU A 74 3.59 -3.35 -3.83
CA LEU A 74 4.17 -2.09 -4.29
C LEU A 74 5.07 -1.49 -3.21
N ALA A 75 6.03 -0.67 -3.63
CA ALA A 75 6.78 0.23 -2.76
C ALA A 75 6.39 1.68 -3.07
N ASP A 76 6.16 2.49 -2.04
CA ASP A 76 6.01 3.94 -2.21
C ASP A 76 7.37 4.60 -2.53
N PRO A 77 7.41 5.91 -2.87
CA PRO A 77 8.65 6.61 -3.19
C PRO A 77 9.71 6.64 -2.07
N ASP A 78 9.33 6.40 -0.82
CA ASP A 78 10.23 6.31 0.33
C ASP A 78 10.67 4.85 0.60
N GLY A 79 10.21 3.88 -0.22
CA GLY A 79 10.54 2.47 -0.14
C GLY A 79 9.64 1.66 0.82
N ASN A 80 8.54 2.23 1.32
CA ASN A 80 7.61 1.51 2.19
C ASN A 80 6.78 0.53 1.36
N ARG A 81 6.82 -0.75 1.74
CA ARG A 81 6.08 -1.81 1.03
C ARG A 81 4.65 -1.92 1.54
N PHE A 82 3.71 -2.12 0.63
CA PHE A 82 2.29 -2.33 0.90
C PHE A 82 1.64 -3.16 -0.22
N CYS A 83 0.47 -3.74 0.04
CA CYS A 83 -0.20 -4.63 -0.91
C CYS A 83 -1.53 -4.04 -1.40
N ILE A 84 -1.89 -4.34 -2.65
CA ILE A 84 -3.27 -4.20 -3.13
C ILE A 84 -3.86 -5.60 -3.21
N VAL A 85 -4.91 -5.89 -2.44
CA VAL A 85 -5.51 -7.23 -2.28
C VAL A 85 -6.86 -7.30 -2.97
N ASP A 86 -7.02 -8.26 -3.87
CA ASP A 86 -8.29 -8.58 -4.54
C ASP A 86 -9.18 -9.45 -3.63
N LEU A 87 -10.28 -8.88 -3.14
CA LEU A 87 -11.23 -9.60 -2.27
C LEU A 87 -12.11 -10.63 -3.01
N SER A 88 -12.09 -10.65 -4.34
CA SER A 88 -12.80 -11.63 -5.15
C SER A 88 -11.96 -12.89 -5.42
N HIS A 89 -10.65 -12.83 -5.16
CA HIS A 89 -9.73 -13.97 -5.25
C HIS A 89 -9.86 -14.85 -4.00
N GLY A 90 -9.94 -16.17 -4.19
CA GLY A 90 -10.32 -17.13 -3.15
C GLY A 90 -9.36 -18.30 -3.00
#